data_AF-A0A5K0YVU3-F1
#
_entry.id   AF-A0A5K0YVU3-F1
#
_cell.length_a   1.000
_cell.length_b   1.000
_cell.length_c   1.000
_cell.angle_alpha   90.00
_cell.angle_beta   90.00
_cell.angle_gamma   90.00
#
_symmetry.space_group_name_H-M   'P 1'
#
loop_
_entity.id
_entity.type
_entity.pdbx_description
1 polymer ?
#
loop_
_entity_poly.entity_id
_entity_poly.type
_entity_poly.pdbx_seq_one_letter_code
_entity_poly.pdbx_strand_id
1 'polypeptide(L)'
;VGRIAGQFAKPRSTTKETRDGVELPIYQGDNINGDAFDLKSRTPDPQRMIQAYSQSVSTMNLLRAFATGGYAAMQRVTQWNLGFAEHSVQGE
;
A
#
# COMPACT_ATOMS: atom_id res chain seq x y z
N VAL A 1 4.94 9.89 -10.89
CA VAL A 1 5.15 9.83 -9.42
C VAL A 1 4.11 8.88 -8.85
N GLY A 2 4.52 7.83 -8.13
CA GLY A 2 3.60 6.82 -7.60
C GLY A 2 3.23 7.02 -6.13
N ARG A 3 2.02 6.61 -5.73
CA ARG A 3 1.59 6.55 -4.32
C ARG A 3 2.02 5.22 -3.70
N ILE A 4 3.29 5.10 -3.35
CA ILE A 4 3.94 3.85 -2.95
C ILE A 4 5.01 4.11 -1.88
N ALA A 5 5.54 3.05 -1.27
CA ALA A 5 6.67 3.11 -0.33
C ALA A 5 6.50 4.11 0.83
N GLY A 6 5.33 4.11 1.47
CA GLY A 6 5.06 4.98 2.62
C GLY A 6 3.58 5.30 2.86
N GLN A 7 2.70 4.98 1.90
CA GLN A 7 1.25 5.22 2.00
C GLN A 7 0.55 4.20 2.93
N PHE A 8 0.92 4.18 4.21
CA PHE A 8 0.36 3.24 5.19
C PHE A 8 -0.74 3.86 6.05
N ALA A 9 -0.66 5.17 6.35
CA ALA A 9 -1.64 5.86 7.18
C ALA A 9 -2.93 6.18 6.39
N LYS A 10 -4.06 6.11 7.08
CA LYS A 10 -5.41 6.30 6.53
C LYS A 10 -6.21 7.22 7.47
N PRO A 11 -6.45 8.49 7.11
CA PRO A 11 -7.26 9.39 7.92
C PRO A 11 -8.70 8.89 7.98
N ARG A 12 -9.36 9.07 9.13
CA ARG A 12 -10.75 8.65 9.37
C ARG A 12 -11.55 9.81 9.95
N SER A 13 -12.83 9.88 9.59
CA SER A 13 -13.75 10.92 10.09
C SER A 13 -14.17 10.71 11.55
N THR A 14 -14.08 9.47 12.05
CA THR A 14 -14.37 9.10 13.44
C THR A 14 -13.17 8.38 14.04
N THR A 15 -13.08 8.36 15.37
CA THR A 15 -11.96 7.72 16.10
C THR A 15 -12.26 6.28 16.52
N LYS A 16 -13.52 5.87 16.47
CA LYS A 16 -14.00 4.55 16.90
C LYS A 16 -14.91 3.90 15.88
N GLU A 17 -14.99 2.58 15.95
CA GLU A 17 -15.82 1.70 15.14
C GLU A 17 -16.56 0.73 16.07
N THR A 18 -17.87 0.59 15.87
CA THR A 18 -18.70 -0.34 16.64
C THR A 18 -19.19 -1.46 15.73
N ARG A 19 -19.00 -2.71 16.17
CA ARG A 19 -19.55 -3.91 15.51
C ARG A 19 -20.16 -4.81 16.57
N ASP A 20 -21.38 -5.29 16.33
CA ASP A 20 -22.10 -6.20 17.22
C ASP A 20 -22.14 -5.75 18.69
N GLY A 21 -22.29 -4.43 18.91
CA GLY A 21 -22.33 -3.80 20.23
C GLY A 21 -20.97 -3.58 20.91
N VAL A 22 -19.86 -4.01 20.31
CA VAL A 22 -18.50 -3.78 20.81
C VAL A 22 -17.89 -2.57 20.12
N GLU A 23 -17.41 -1.60 20.90
CA GLU A 23 -16.75 -0.38 20.42
C GLU A 23 -15.22 -0.49 20.56
N LEU A 24 -14.50 -0.32 19.45
CA LEU A 24 -13.03 -0.34 19.41
C LEU A 24 -12.46 0.88 18.67
N PRO A 25 -11.17 1.24 18.88
CA PRO A 25 -10.51 2.22 18.03
C PRO A 25 -10.60 1.84 16.55
N ILE A 26 -10.82 2.84 15.72
CA ILE A 26 -10.90 2.63 14.27
C ILE A 26 -9.51 2.26 13.71
N TYR A 27 -9.49 1.44 12.67
CA TYR A 27 -8.25 1.19 11.93
C TYR A 27 -7.83 2.44 11.16
N GLN A 28 -6.60 2.88 11.41
CA GLN A 28 -6.01 4.13 10.88
C GLN A 28 -4.83 3.85 9.92
N GLY A 29 -4.65 2.60 9.51
CA GLY A 29 -3.53 2.21 8.67
C GLY A 29 -2.44 1.45 9.41
N ASP A 30 -1.68 0.65 8.67
CA ASP A 30 -0.76 -0.35 9.24
C ASP A 30 0.38 0.27 10.05
N ASN A 31 0.66 1.55 9.80
CA ASN A 31 1.65 2.35 10.53
C ASN A 31 1.18 2.82 11.91
N ILE A 32 -0.10 2.63 12.24
CA ILE A 32 -0.71 3.04 13.51
C ILE A 32 -1.24 1.82 14.26
N ASN A 33 -2.12 1.03 13.64
CA ASN A 33 -2.75 -0.15 14.25
C ASN A 33 -3.09 -1.22 13.20
N GLY A 34 -3.52 -2.39 13.67
CA GLY A 34 -3.96 -3.51 12.84
C GLY A 34 -5.40 -3.37 12.36
N ASP A 35 -5.73 -4.04 11.26
CA ASP A 35 -7.04 -4.04 10.61
C ASP A 35 -8.05 -4.97 11.32
N ALA A 36 -7.55 -6.08 11.88
CA ALA A 36 -8.35 -7.04 12.66
C ALA A 36 -9.16 -6.35 13.76
N PHE A 37 -10.42 -6.78 13.91
CA PHE A 37 -11.38 -6.19 14.84
C PHE A 37 -11.26 -6.85 16.22
N ASP A 38 -10.13 -6.60 16.88
CA ASP A 38 -9.87 -7.02 18.25
C ASP A 38 -9.08 -5.94 18.99
N LEU A 39 -9.16 -5.93 20.32
CA LEU A 39 -8.56 -4.87 21.14
C LEU A 39 -7.03 -4.79 20.97
N LYS A 40 -6.35 -5.93 20.83
CA LYS A 40 -4.90 -5.98 20.68
C LYS A 40 -4.47 -5.36 19.35
N SER A 41 -5.13 -5.73 18.26
CA SER A 41 -4.85 -5.19 16.94
C SER A 41 -5.22 -3.71 16.82
N ARG A 42 -6.31 -3.27 17.43
CA ARG A 42 -6.78 -1.87 17.33
C ARG A 42 -6.03 -0.89 18.22
N THR A 43 -5.31 -1.36 19.24
CA THR A 43 -4.42 -0.53 20.05
C THR A 43 -3.28 0.04 19.21
N PRO A 44 -3.07 1.37 19.17
CA PRO A 44 -1.94 1.97 18.46
C PRO A 44 -0.59 1.49 19.00
N ASP A 45 0.32 1.12 18.10
CA ASP A 45 1.65 0.61 18.44
C ASP A 45 2.74 1.43 17.74
N PRO A 46 3.54 2.22 18.48
CA PRO A 46 4.63 3.01 17.92
C PRO A 46 5.68 2.20 17.15
N GLN A 47 5.87 0.91 17.46
CA GLN A 47 6.82 0.05 16.75
C GLN A 47 6.46 -0.14 15.28
N ARG A 48 5.20 0.07 14.91
CA ARG A 48 4.74 0.03 13.52
C ARG A 48 5.39 1.10 12.64
N MET A 49 5.85 2.21 13.22
CA MET A 49 6.64 3.22 12.49
C MET A 49 7.97 2.70 11.97
N ILE A 50 8.64 1.86 12.76
CA ILE A 50 9.92 1.25 12.36
C ILE A 50 9.67 0.18 11.29
N GLN A 51 8.58 -0.58 11.41
CA GLN A 51 8.17 -1.55 10.40
C GLN A 51 7.81 -0.87 9.07
N ALA A 52 6.99 0.18 9.10
CA ALA A 52 6.60 0.96 7.93
C ALA A 52 7.81 1.60 7.25
N TYR A 53 8.78 2.12 8.02
CA TYR A 53 10.04 2.62 7.48
C TYR A 53 10.81 1.52 6.74
N SER A 54 10.99 0.35 7.37
CA SER A 54 11.74 -0.78 6.79
C SER A 54 11.10 -1.27 5.49
N GLN A 55 9.76 -1.36 5.46
CA GLN A 55 9.01 -1.73 4.25
C GLN A 55 9.09 -0.66 3.16
N SER A 56 9.07 0.62 3.54
CA SER A 56 9.23 1.75 2.63
C SER A 56 10.60 1.71 1.93
N VAL A 57 11.68 1.56 2.71
CA VAL A 57 13.04 1.46 2.18
C VAL A 57 13.19 0.25 1.26
N SER A 58 12.69 -0.92 1.67
CA SER A 58 12.75 -2.14 0.85
C SER A 58 12.02 -1.97 -0.48
N THR A 59 10.81 -1.40 -0.45
CA THR A 59 10.01 -1.12 -1.64
C THR A 59 10.71 -0.11 -2.55
N MET A 60 11.24 0.97 -1.99
CA MET A 60 11.95 2.00 -2.75
C MET A 60 13.23 1.48 -3.40
N ASN A 61 13.98 0.61 -2.70
CA ASN A 61 15.18 -0.01 -3.24
C ASN A 61 14.86 -0.89 -4.46
N LEU A 62 13.79 -1.69 -4.37
CA LEU A 62 13.32 -2.49 -5.50
C LEU A 62 12.89 -1.62 -6.68
N LEU A 63 12.12 -0.57 -6.42
CA LEU A 63 11.68 0.36 -7.47
C LEU A 63 12.85 1.06 -8.17
N ARG A 64 13.87 1.47 -7.41
CA ARG A 64 15.11 2.02 -7.98
C ARG A 64 15.81 1.00 -8.86
N ALA A 65 15.95 -0.24 -8.39
CA ALA A 65 16.56 -1.31 -9.18
C ALA A 65 15.81 -1.57 -10.50
N PHE A 66 14.48 -1.51 -10.51
CA PHE A 66 13.70 -1.62 -11.76
C PHE A 66 13.84 -0.40 -12.66
N ALA A 67 13.88 0.80 -12.10
CA ALA A 67 14.00 2.04 -12.87
C ALA A 67 15.38 2.18 -13.54
N THR A 68 16.46 1.81 -12.85
CA THR A 68 17.83 1.97 -13.36
C THR A 68 18.40 0.70 -13.99
N GLY A 69 17.93 -0.49 -13.58
CA GLY A 69 18.42 -1.79 -14.05
C GLY A 69 17.83 -2.26 -15.39
N GLY A 70 17.20 -1.37 -16.17
CA GLY A 70 16.71 -1.67 -17.52
C GLY A 70 15.30 -2.29 -17.59
N TYR A 71 14.65 -2.60 -16.46
CA TYR A 71 13.26 -3.07 -16.46
C TYR A 71 12.29 -1.99 -16.95
N ALA A 72 12.60 -0.71 -16.69
CA ALA A 72 11.88 0.45 -17.20
C ALA A 72 12.38 0.93 -18.59
N ALA A 73 13.18 0.14 -19.32
CA ALA A 73 13.60 0.51 -20.67
C ALA A 73 12.36 0.69 -21.57
N MET A 74 12.36 1.77 -22.38
CA MET A 74 11.22 2.16 -23.24
C MET A 74 10.65 1.00 -24.08
N GLN A 75 11.51 0.11 -24.56
CA GLN A 75 11.11 -1.06 -25.35
C GLN A 75 10.16 -2.01 -24.60
N ARG A 76 10.32 -2.19 -23.28
CA ARG A 76 9.42 -3.03 -22.48
C ARG A 76 8.07 -2.36 -22.21
N VAL A 77 8.08 -1.04 -22.01
CA VAL A 77 6.84 -0.28 -21.79
C VAL A 77 5.95 -0.35 -23.03
N THR A 78 6.53 -0.25 -24.23
CA THR A 78 5.79 -0.43 -25.49
C THR A 78 5.21 -1.84 -25.62
N GLN A 79 5.95 -2.88 -25.21
CA GLN A 79 5.46 -4.27 -25.23
C GLN A 79 4.27 -4.49 -24.27
N TRP A 80 4.29 -3.93 -23.06
CA TRP A 80 3.16 -4.02 -22.13
C TRP A 80 1.91 -3.34 -22.67
N ASN A 81 2.07 -2.19 -23.33
CA ASN A 81 0.96 -1.47 -23.94
C ASN A 81 0.35 -2.23 -25.12
N LEU A 82 1.19 -2.85 -25.97
CA LEU A 82 0.75 -3.68 -27.09
C LEU A 82 -0.02 -4.92 -26.59
N GLY A 83 0.52 -5.64 -25.61
CA GLY A 83 -0.17 -6.79 -25.02
C GLY A 83 -1.48 -6.42 -24.31
N PHE A 84 -1.58 -5.22 -23.73
CA PHE A 84 -2.85 -4.71 -23.20
C PHE A 84 -3.87 -4.43 -24.31
N ALA A 85 -3.44 -3.81 -25.42
CA ALA A 85 -4.32 -3.47 -26.54
C ALA A 85 -4.88 -4.72 -27.24
N GLU A 86 -4.04 -5.74 -27.48
CA GLU A 86 -4.43 -7.03 -28.07
C GLU A 86 -5.48 -7.80 -27.24
N HIS A 87 -5.56 -7.53 -25.93
CA HIS A 87 -6.51 -8.18 -25.02
C HIS A 87 -7.63 -7.25 -24.55
N SER A 88 -7.82 -6.12 -25.22
CA SER A 88 -8.85 -5.14 -24.89
C SER A 88 -10.02 -5.19 -25.87
N VAL A 89 -11.24 -4.94 -25.39
CA VAL A 89 -12.48 -4.85 -26.19
C VAL A 89 -12.47 -3.69 -27.20
N GLN A 90 -11.52 -2.76 -27.07
CA GLN A 90 -11.30 -1.64 -27.98
C GLN A 90 -10.23 -1.95 -29.05
N GLY A 91 -9.59 -3.13 -28.99
CA GLY A 91 -8.60 -3.61 -29.97
C GLY A 91 -9.17 -4.55 -31.04
N GLU A 92 -10.41 -5.03 -30.86
CA GLU A 92 -11.26 -5.55 -31.95
C GLU A 92 -12.01 -4.39 -32.65
#